data_AF-A0A1G5PHC1-F1
#
_entry.id   AF-A0A1G5PHC1-F1
#
_cell.length_a   1.000
_cell.length_b   1.000
_cell.length_c   1.000
_cell.angle_alpha   90.00
_cell.angle_beta   90.00
_cell.angle_gamma   90.00
#
_symmetry.space_group_name_H-M   'P 1'
#
loop_
_entity.id
_entity.type
_entity.pdbx_description
1 polymer ?
#
loop_
_entity_poly.entity_id
_entity_poly.type
_entity_poly.pdbx_seq_one_letter_code
_entity_poly.pdbx_strand_id
1 'polypeptide(L)'
;MTTTHFSAATRRVCGHTDNASFHYQSSKARQDEERYARYSLCSDCSKQLRSAWACAPAATDVLVSALPDLWGGSAKQQAWADRIRRSRQLQIAGFRSHAAATQEPLLELAHLTLNLMFRIQDPGFWITSEKAGFHVDALKVDIELLLKGRLSPLDRTMTGSVVGYWLQADWSVISTLTRDVTDRIKPRLAGEPPEAAPALMQTA
;
A
#
# COMPACT_ATOMS: atom_id res chain seq x y z
N MET A 1 -10.49 -28.29 -22.11
CA MET A 1 -10.16 -28.08 -20.68
C MET A 1 -11.32 -27.33 -20.05
N THR A 2 -11.88 -27.86 -18.95
CA THR A 2 -13.03 -27.27 -18.25
C THR A 2 -12.53 -26.26 -17.22
N THR A 3 -12.91 -24.99 -17.36
CA THR A 3 -12.64 -23.97 -16.33
C THR A 3 -13.63 -24.16 -15.19
N THR A 4 -13.13 -24.25 -13.96
CA THR A 4 -13.98 -24.30 -12.77
C THR A 4 -14.24 -22.89 -12.27
N HIS A 5 -15.51 -22.57 -12.01
CA HIS A 5 -15.94 -21.28 -11.47
C HIS A 5 -16.68 -21.53 -10.15
N PHE A 6 -16.20 -20.96 -9.04
CA PHE A 6 -16.96 -20.98 -7.79
C PHE A 6 -16.66 -19.73 -6.95
N SER A 7 -17.50 -19.49 -5.94
CA SER A 7 -17.29 -18.44 -4.96
C SER A 7 -17.24 -19.04 -3.56
N ALA A 8 -16.32 -18.57 -2.72
CA ALA A 8 -16.22 -19.03 -1.33
C ALA A 8 -15.82 -17.90 -0.38
N ALA A 9 -16.31 -18.00 0.85
CA ALA A 9 -15.92 -17.13 1.96
C ALA A 9 -14.42 -17.27 2.21
N THR A 10 -13.68 -16.16 2.08
CA THR A 10 -12.22 -16.13 2.19
C THR A 10 -11.79 -15.01 3.13
N ARG A 11 -11.02 -15.36 4.17
CA ARG A 11 -10.38 -14.36 5.02
C ARG A 11 -9.26 -13.66 4.24
N ARG A 12 -9.33 -12.33 4.19
CA ARG A 12 -8.47 -11.43 3.41
C ARG A 12 -7.32 -10.89 4.23
N VAL A 13 -6.39 -10.18 3.58
CA VAL A 13 -5.19 -9.65 4.24
C VAL A 13 -5.52 -8.55 5.25
N CYS A 14 -6.65 -7.86 5.06
CA CYS A 14 -7.20 -6.88 5.99
C CYS A 14 -7.92 -7.51 7.20
N GLY A 15 -7.97 -8.83 7.31
CA GLY A 15 -8.64 -9.54 8.41
C GLY A 15 -10.12 -9.85 8.19
N HIS A 16 -10.81 -9.08 7.35
CA HIS A 16 -12.20 -9.31 6.94
C HIS A 16 -12.40 -10.57 6.10
N THR A 17 -13.61 -11.13 6.12
CA THR A 17 -14.03 -12.24 5.25
C THR A 17 -15.02 -11.73 4.22
N ASP A 18 -14.79 -12.00 2.94
CA ASP A 18 -15.76 -11.75 1.86
C ASP A 18 -15.86 -12.95 0.90
N ASN A 19 -16.80 -12.89 -0.05
CA ASN A 19 -16.91 -13.92 -1.08
C ASN A 19 -15.91 -13.64 -2.22
N ALA A 20 -14.87 -14.48 -2.30
CA ALA A 20 -13.91 -14.48 -3.40
C ALA A 20 -14.40 -15.37 -4.54
N SER A 21 -14.26 -14.92 -5.78
CA SER A 21 -14.50 -15.72 -6.98
C SER A 21 -13.19 -16.35 -7.48
N PHE A 22 -13.25 -17.64 -7.82
CA PHE A 22 -12.13 -18.44 -8.29
C PHE A 22 -12.42 -18.97 -9.71
N HIS A 23 -11.41 -18.91 -10.58
CA HIS A 23 -11.43 -19.22 -12.01
C HIS A 23 -10.15 -19.95 -12.46
N TYR A 24 -10.08 -21.27 -12.25
CA TYR A 24 -8.87 -22.03 -12.56
C TYR A 24 -9.11 -23.22 -13.50
N GLN A 25 -8.01 -23.63 -14.15
CA GLN A 25 -7.95 -24.78 -15.06
C GLN A 25 -7.00 -25.88 -14.57
N SER A 26 -6.30 -25.66 -13.44
CA SER A 26 -5.39 -26.63 -12.83
C SER A 26 -5.32 -26.45 -11.32
N SER A 27 -4.86 -27.48 -10.61
CA SER A 27 -4.64 -27.41 -9.15
C SER A 27 -3.63 -26.32 -8.75
N LYS A 28 -2.61 -26.08 -9.58
CA LYS A 28 -1.65 -24.99 -9.35
C LYS A 28 -2.33 -23.63 -9.48
N ALA A 29 -3.10 -23.42 -10.56
CA ALA A 29 -3.85 -22.17 -10.76
C ALA A 29 -4.84 -21.92 -9.62
N ARG A 30 -5.51 -22.97 -9.13
CA ARG A 30 -6.37 -22.87 -7.94
C ARG A 30 -5.60 -22.37 -6.71
N GLN A 31 -4.46 -22.99 -6.40
CA GLN A 31 -3.63 -22.58 -5.26
C GLN A 31 -3.15 -21.14 -5.38
N ASP A 32 -2.82 -20.71 -6.60
CA ASP A 32 -2.37 -19.35 -6.87
C ASP A 32 -3.51 -18.33 -6.67
N GLU A 33 -4.73 -18.64 -7.10
CA GLU A 33 -5.90 -17.79 -6.86
C GLU A 33 -6.33 -17.76 -5.39
N GLU A 34 -6.35 -18.91 -4.71
CA GLU A 34 -6.62 -18.98 -3.26
C GLU A 34 -5.60 -18.15 -2.48
N ARG A 35 -4.32 -18.22 -2.89
CA ARG A 35 -3.26 -17.41 -2.29
C ARG A 35 -3.45 -15.92 -2.59
N TYR A 36 -3.71 -15.56 -3.85
CA TYR A 36 -3.98 -14.16 -4.24
C TYR A 36 -5.15 -13.59 -3.44
N ALA A 37 -6.24 -14.35 -3.34
CA ALA A 37 -7.43 -13.94 -2.62
C ALA A 37 -7.15 -13.66 -1.14
N ARG A 38 -6.42 -14.54 -0.45
CA ARG A 38 -6.02 -14.34 0.97
C ARG A 38 -5.13 -13.12 1.18
N TYR A 39 -4.38 -12.72 0.16
CA TYR A 39 -3.43 -11.63 0.24
C TYR A 39 -3.93 -10.32 -0.37
N SER A 40 -5.15 -10.28 -0.89
CA SER A 40 -5.78 -9.04 -1.34
C SER A 40 -6.61 -8.41 -0.22
N LEU A 41 -6.91 -7.11 -0.33
CA LEU A 41 -7.97 -6.48 0.45
C LEU A 41 -9.33 -7.11 0.10
N CYS A 42 -10.27 -7.07 1.04
CA CYS A 42 -11.66 -7.39 0.75
C CYS A 42 -12.31 -6.35 -0.18
N SER A 43 -13.47 -6.68 -0.72
CA SER A 43 -14.28 -5.78 -1.57
C SER A 43 -14.57 -4.45 -0.87
N ASP A 44 -14.87 -4.48 0.42
CA ASP A 44 -15.31 -3.31 1.18
C ASP A 44 -14.14 -2.37 1.47
N CYS A 45 -12.99 -2.88 1.92
CA CYS A 45 -11.77 -2.09 2.06
C CYS A 45 -11.33 -1.52 0.70
N SER A 46 -11.41 -2.32 -0.37
CA SER A 46 -11.10 -1.83 -1.72
C SER A 46 -12.02 -0.69 -2.14
N LYS A 47 -13.32 -0.79 -1.85
CA LYS A 47 -14.32 0.25 -2.14
C LYS A 47 -14.09 1.49 -1.28
N GLN A 48 -13.85 1.33 0.02
CA GLN A 48 -13.54 2.42 0.95
C GLN A 48 -12.34 3.23 0.46
N LEU A 49 -11.25 2.56 0.07
CA LEU A 49 -10.06 3.23 -0.46
C LEU A 49 -10.37 4.04 -1.73
N ARG A 50 -11.12 3.46 -2.68
CA ARG A 50 -11.52 4.15 -3.92
C ARG A 50 -12.44 5.34 -3.65
N SER A 51 -13.40 5.19 -2.74
CA SER A 51 -14.30 6.26 -2.33
C SER A 51 -13.53 7.40 -1.67
N ALA A 52 -12.64 7.10 -0.72
CA ALA A 52 -11.79 8.10 -0.08
C ALA A 52 -10.88 8.83 -1.08
N TRP A 53 -10.34 8.10 -2.06
CA TRP A 53 -9.55 8.70 -3.13
C TRP A 53 -10.37 9.65 -4.02
N ALA A 54 -11.54 9.22 -4.47
CA ALA A 54 -12.40 10.01 -5.35
C ALA A 54 -13.03 11.22 -4.65
N CYS A 55 -13.34 11.10 -3.36
CA CYS A 55 -13.95 12.15 -2.55
C CYS A 55 -12.92 13.02 -1.80
N ALA A 56 -11.62 12.80 -2.05
CA ALA A 56 -10.58 13.59 -1.41
C ALA A 56 -10.77 15.09 -1.76
N PRO A 57 -10.75 15.98 -0.75
CA PRO A 57 -10.90 17.40 -1.00
C PRO A 57 -9.74 17.91 -1.88
N ALA A 58 -10.02 18.89 -2.73
CA ALA A 58 -8.96 19.60 -3.43
C ALA A 58 -8.00 20.23 -2.41
N ALA A 59 -6.71 20.12 -2.65
CA ALA A 59 -5.73 20.71 -1.75
C ALA A 59 -5.80 22.24 -1.85
N THR A 60 -6.18 22.89 -0.76
CA THR A 60 -6.34 24.35 -0.68
C THR A 60 -5.02 25.03 -0.33
N ASP A 61 -4.18 24.40 0.51
CA ASP A 61 -2.84 24.86 0.88
C ASP A 61 -1.85 23.68 0.84
N VAL A 62 -1.24 23.42 -0.33
CA VAL A 62 -0.19 22.39 -0.41
C VAL A 62 1.09 22.95 0.21
N LEU A 63 1.30 22.70 1.50
CA LEU A 63 2.62 22.75 2.10
C LEU A 63 3.47 21.67 1.43
N VAL A 64 4.25 22.08 0.44
CA VAL A 64 5.22 21.20 -0.21
C VAL A 64 6.29 20.87 0.82
N SER A 65 6.12 19.75 1.53
CA SER A 65 7.16 19.22 2.42
C SER A 65 8.47 19.13 1.64
N ALA A 66 9.57 19.52 2.28
CA ALA A 66 10.90 19.40 1.68
C ALA A 66 11.11 17.95 1.22
N LEU A 67 11.31 17.78 -0.09
CA LEU A 67 11.64 16.49 -0.68
C LEU A 67 13.13 16.23 -0.47
N PRO A 68 13.54 15.01 -0.10
CA PRO A 68 14.96 14.68 -0.02
C PRO A 68 15.60 14.79 -1.39
N ASP A 69 16.88 15.17 -1.41
CA ASP A 69 17.67 15.25 -2.64
C ASP A 69 17.70 13.90 -3.35
N LEU A 70 17.72 13.95 -4.67
CA LEU A 70 17.87 12.76 -5.51
C LEU A 70 19.34 12.36 -5.60
N TRP A 71 19.60 11.06 -5.59
CA TRP A 71 20.95 10.50 -5.64
C TRP A 71 21.11 9.53 -6.81
N GLY A 72 22.25 9.61 -7.49
CA GLY A 72 22.54 8.81 -8.69
C GLY A 72 21.99 9.42 -10.00
N GLY A 73 22.27 8.77 -11.12
CA GLY A 73 21.89 9.25 -12.45
C GLY A 73 22.58 10.55 -12.89
N SER A 74 22.23 11.02 -14.10
CA SER A 74 22.70 12.32 -14.62
C SER A 74 21.87 13.49 -14.08
N ALA A 75 22.43 14.70 -14.09
CA ALA A 75 21.72 15.93 -13.70
C ALA A 75 20.39 16.12 -14.47
N LYS A 76 20.35 15.73 -15.75
CA LYS A 76 19.11 15.77 -16.56
C LYS A 76 18.05 14.79 -16.03
N GLN A 77 18.46 13.58 -15.65
CA GLN A 77 17.55 12.60 -15.05
C GLN A 77 17.03 13.04 -13.69
N GLN A 78 17.90 13.61 -12.85
CA GLN A 78 17.51 14.14 -11.55
C GLN A 78 16.49 15.29 -11.71
N ALA A 79 16.75 16.26 -12.60
CA ALA A 79 15.81 17.35 -12.85
C ALA A 79 14.44 16.86 -13.37
N TRP A 80 14.43 15.84 -14.24
CA TRP A 80 13.18 15.24 -14.71
C TRP A 80 12.45 14.51 -13.59
N ALA A 81 13.14 13.67 -12.81
CA ALA A 81 12.57 12.98 -11.67
C ALA A 81 12.00 13.96 -10.63
N ASP A 82 12.69 15.07 -10.34
CA ASP A 82 12.19 16.10 -9.42
C ASP A 82 10.88 16.74 -9.90
N ARG A 83 10.79 17.03 -11.22
CA ARG A 83 9.53 17.51 -11.83
C ARG A 83 8.40 16.50 -11.65
N ILE A 84 8.66 15.20 -11.87
CA ILE A 84 7.66 14.13 -11.66
C ILE A 84 7.20 14.11 -10.20
N ARG A 85 8.15 14.14 -9.26
CA ARG A 85 7.87 14.11 -7.80
C ARG A 85 6.98 15.25 -7.37
N ARG A 86 7.30 16.48 -7.76
CA ARG A 86 6.52 17.67 -7.40
C ARG A 86 5.12 17.63 -8.01
N SER A 87 5.02 17.25 -9.29
CA SER A 87 3.73 17.06 -9.95
C SER A 87 2.88 16.02 -9.22
N ARG A 88 3.49 14.89 -8.86
CA ARG A 88 2.81 13.84 -8.09
C ARG A 88 2.35 14.35 -6.73
N GLN A 89 3.21 15.07 -6.00
CA GLN A 89 2.89 15.63 -4.69
C GLN A 89 1.66 16.53 -4.74
N LEU A 90 1.56 17.41 -5.75
CA LEU A 90 0.39 18.24 -5.98
C LEU A 90 -0.85 17.40 -6.30
N GLN A 91 -0.72 16.41 -7.18
CA GLN A 91 -1.84 15.57 -7.61
C GLN A 91 -2.50 14.82 -6.45
N ILE A 92 -1.71 14.34 -5.48
CA ILE A 92 -2.22 13.52 -4.38
C ILE A 92 -2.32 14.27 -3.04
N ALA A 93 -2.01 15.57 -3.01
CA ALA A 93 -1.94 16.36 -1.78
C ALA A 93 -3.26 16.33 -1.00
N GLY A 94 -4.39 16.44 -1.71
CA GLY A 94 -5.73 16.39 -1.10
C GLY A 94 -6.00 15.07 -0.41
N PHE A 95 -5.79 13.96 -1.11
CA PHE A 95 -5.95 12.62 -0.55
C PHE A 95 -4.96 12.35 0.59
N ARG A 96 -3.69 12.73 0.44
CA ARG A 96 -2.67 12.53 1.49
C ARG A 96 -3.03 13.31 2.77
N SER A 97 -3.52 14.55 2.64
CA SER A 97 -3.94 15.36 3.79
C SER A 97 -5.19 14.77 4.46
N HIS A 98 -6.15 14.32 3.67
CA HIS A 98 -7.34 13.62 4.18
C HIS A 98 -6.96 12.32 4.93
N ALA A 99 -6.08 11.52 4.34
CA ALA A 99 -5.57 10.30 4.95
C ALA A 99 -4.71 10.55 6.20
N ALA A 100 -4.11 11.73 6.34
CA ALA A 100 -3.38 12.14 7.54
C ALA A 100 -4.28 12.62 8.67
N ALA A 101 -5.42 13.23 8.36
CA ALA A 101 -6.34 13.79 9.35
C ALA A 101 -7.27 12.74 9.98
N THR A 102 -7.43 11.59 9.35
CA THR A 102 -8.30 10.51 9.80
C THR A 102 -7.60 9.50 10.71
N GLN A 103 -8.36 8.84 11.58
CA GLN A 103 -7.90 7.71 12.41
C GLN A 103 -8.30 6.35 11.82
N GLU A 104 -8.81 6.33 10.58
CA GLU A 104 -9.19 5.11 9.87
C GLU A 104 -7.96 4.26 9.50
N PRO A 105 -7.85 3.00 9.97
CA PRO A 105 -6.66 2.17 9.77
C PRO A 105 -6.25 1.99 8.31
N LEU A 106 -7.22 1.89 7.40
CA LEU A 106 -6.95 1.75 5.97
C LEU A 106 -6.32 3.01 5.37
N LEU A 107 -6.74 4.19 5.82
CA LEU A 107 -6.22 5.46 5.35
C LEU A 107 -4.88 5.80 6.03
N GLU A 108 -4.66 5.32 7.25
CA GLU A 108 -3.35 5.32 7.90
C GLU A 108 -2.33 4.54 7.05
N LEU A 109 -2.67 3.33 6.56
CA LEU A 109 -1.82 2.57 5.63
C LEU A 109 -1.54 3.33 4.33
N ALA A 110 -2.59 3.94 3.75
CA ALA A 110 -2.43 4.74 2.55
C ALA A 110 -1.44 5.90 2.77
N HIS A 111 -1.57 6.63 3.88
CA HIS A 111 -0.66 7.71 4.23
C HIS A 111 0.78 7.20 4.43
N LEU A 112 0.99 6.11 5.15
CA LEU A 112 2.31 5.51 5.36
C LEU A 112 2.98 5.12 4.04
N THR A 113 2.25 4.49 3.13
CA THR A 113 2.74 4.15 1.79
C THR A 113 3.11 5.39 0.98
N LEU A 114 2.29 6.45 1.02
CA LEU A 114 2.61 7.70 0.32
C LEU A 114 3.82 8.42 0.92
N ASN A 115 4.02 8.36 2.23
CA ASN A 115 5.22 8.87 2.88
C ASN A 115 6.47 8.09 2.45
N LEU A 116 6.37 6.77 2.36
CA LEU A 116 7.45 5.94 1.81
C LEU A 116 7.78 6.30 0.37
N MET A 117 6.78 6.60 -0.47
CA MET A 117 7.00 6.99 -1.87
C MET A 117 7.90 8.23 -1.96
N PHE A 118 7.58 9.29 -1.22
CA PHE A 118 8.34 10.55 -1.30
C PHE A 118 9.74 10.48 -0.68
N ARG A 119 10.01 9.46 0.14
CA ARG A 119 11.36 9.15 0.65
C ARG A 119 12.28 8.51 -0.39
N ILE A 120 11.76 8.04 -1.53
CA ILE A 120 12.58 7.43 -2.58
C ILE A 120 13.45 8.50 -3.25
N GLN A 121 14.76 8.34 -3.15
CA GLN A 121 15.77 9.25 -3.71
C GLN A 121 16.29 8.84 -5.08
N ASP A 122 15.85 7.68 -5.61
CA ASP A 122 16.29 7.15 -6.90
C ASP A 122 15.52 7.81 -8.07
N PRO A 123 16.18 8.55 -8.98
CA PRO A 123 15.55 9.10 -10.17
C PRO A 123 14.92 8.04 -11.08
N GLY A 124 15.52 6.84 -11.14
CA GLY A 124 15.07 5.73 -11.99
C GLY A 124 13.68 5.25 -11.61
N PHE A 125 13.38 5.15 -10.31
CA PHE A 125 12.05 4.87 -9.79
C PHE A 125 11.03 5.88 -10.30
N TRP A 126 11.29 7.18 -10.12
CA TRP A 126 10.33 8.23 -10.48
C TRP A 126 10.04 8.26 -11.98
N ILE A 127 11.08 8.19 -12.80
CA ILE A 127 10.98 8.12 -14.26
C ILE A 127 10.17 6.89 -14.71
N THR A 128 10.41 5.74 -14.09
CA THR A 128 9.69 4.51 -14.41
C THR A 128 8.23 4.58 -13.97
N SER A 129 7.97 5.13 -12.79
CA SER A 129 6.62 5.29 -12.23
C SER A 129 5.75 6.28 -13.01
N GLU A 130 6.34 7.30 -13.66
CA GLU A 130 5.62 8.23 -14.52
C GLU A 130 4.92 7.48 -15.66
N LYS A 131 5.62 6.54 -16.30
CA LYS A 131 5.09 5.73 -17.42
C LYS A 131 4.00 4.76 -16.98
N ALA A 132 4.15 4.17 -15.80
CA ALA A 132 3.16 3.24 -15.24
C ALA A 132 1.87 3.97 -14.84
N GLY A 133 1.98 5.24 -14.45
CA GLY A 133 0.90 6.01 -13.85
C GLY A 133 0.69 5.60 -12.38
N PHE A 134 0.41 6.58 -11.52
CA PHE A 134 0.00 6.31 -10.14
C PHE A 134 -1.48 6.63 -10.00
N HIS A 135 -2.23 5.64 -9.56
CA HIS A 135 -3.68 5.69 -9.33
C HIS A 135 -4.02 4.85 -8.10
N VAL A 136 -5.27 4.91 -7.67
CA VAL A 136 -5.72 4.26 -6.43
C VAL A 136 -5.48 2.75 -6.41
N ASP A 137 -5.58 2.05 -7.55
CA ASP A 137 -5.30 0.60 -7.58
C ASP A 137 -3.79 0.30 -7.46
N ALA A 138 -2.89 1.19 -7.91
CA ALA A 138 -1.46 1.04 -7.65
C ALA A 138 -1.16 1.19 -6.15
N LEU A 139 -1.75 2.20 -5.52
CA LEU A 139 -1.68 2.38 -4.06
C LEU A 139 -2.27 1.18 -3.31
N LYS A 140 -3.38 0.62 -3.80
CA LYS A 140 -4.00 -0.58 -3.25
C LYS A 140 -3.02 -1.76 -3.23
N VAL A 141 -2.31 -2.00 -4.33
CA VAL A 141 -1.30 -3.08 -4.42
C VAL A 141 -0.18 -2.85 -3.40
N ASP A 142 0.30 -1.62 -3.25
CA ASP A 142 1.33 -1.30 -2.24
C ASP A 142 0.81 -1.51 -0.81
N ILE A 143 -0.44 -1.15 -0.50
CA ILE A 143 -1.08 -1.43 0.80
C ILE A 143 -1.17 -2.94 1.05
N GLU A 144 -1.57 -3.72 0.05
CA GLU A 144 -1.62 -5.18 0.14
C GLU A 144 -0.23 -5.77 0.41
N LEU A 145 0.81 -5.28 -0.29
CA LEU A 145 2.19 -5.71 -0.06
C LEU A 145 2.67 -5.36 1.35
N LEU A 146 2.32 -4.18 1.85
CA LEU A 146 2.67 -3.74 3.19
C LEU A 146 2.01 -4.63 4.27
N LEU A 147 0.74 -4.99 4.08
CA LEU A 147 0.00 -5.90 4.97
C LEU A 147 0.48 -7.35 4.89
N LYS A 148 1.05 -7.77 3.75
CA LYS A 148 1.72 -9.07 3.57
C LYS A 148 3.08 -9.10 4.26
N GLY A 149 3.80 -7.98 4.22
CA GLY A 149 5.14 -7.84 4.77
C GLY A 149 6.24 -8.58 4.00
N ARG A 150 5.93 -9.12 2.82
CA ARG A 150 6.88 -9.88 1.99
C ARG A 150 6.43 -9.94 0.55
N LEU A 151 7.39 -10.13 -0.34
CA LEU A 151 7.14 -10.46 -1.74
C LEU A 151 6.70 -11.92 -1.89
N SER A 152 5.74 -12.15 -2.76
CA SER A 152 5.29 -13.45 -3.24
C SER A 152 5.64 -13.60 -4.72
N PRO A 153 5.90 -14.81 -5.22
CA PRO A 153 6.00 -15.07 -6.66
C PRO A 153 4.75 -14.68 -7.47
N LEU A 154 3.61 -14.46 -6.79
CA LEU A 154 2.35 -14.03 -7.38
C LEU A 154 2.21 -12.52 -7.52
N ASP A 155 3.09 -11.74 -6.89
CA ASP A 155 3.03 -10.28 -6.99
C ASP A 155 3.56 -9.89 -8.37
N ARG A 156 2.62 -9.72 -9.31
CA ARG A 156 2.91 -9.31 -10.70
C ARG A 156 3.36 -7.85 -10.73
N THR A 157 4.33 -7.56 -11.60
CA THR A 157 4.85 -6.23 -11.96
C THR A 157 5.10 -5.28 -10.77
N MET A 158 6.32 -5.33 -10.23
CA MET A 158 6.85 -4.36 -9.25
C MET A 158 7.16 -2.98 -9.84
N THR A 159 7.02 -2.82 -11.15
CA THR A 159 7.38 -1.61 -11.87
C THR A 159 6.55 -0.43 -11.38
N GLY A 160 7.18 0.46 -10.59
CA GLY A 160 6.51 1.61 -9.98
C GLY A 160 5.81 1.34 -8.64
N SER A 161 5.93 0.13 -8.08
CA SER A 161 5.46 -0.18 -6.71
C SER A 161 6.41 0.43 -5.68
N VAL A 162 5.86 1.20 -4.76
CA VAL A 162 6.61 1.85 -3.68
C VAL A 162 7.14 0.84 -2.68
N VAL A 163 6.27 -0.07 -2.24
CA VAL A 163 6.62 -1.10 -1.26
C VAL A 163 7.54 -2.13 -1.92
N GLY A 164 7.27 -2.49 -3.17
CA GLY A 164 8.16 -3.33 -3.98
C GLY A 164 9.57 -2.74 -4.12
N TYR A 165 9.69 -1.43 -4.35
CA TYR A 165 10.99 -0.73 -4.36
C TYR A 165 11.73 -0.92 -3.03
N TRP A 166 11.10 -0.60 -1.89
CA TRP A 166 11.76 -0.70 -0.59
C TRP A 166 12.11 -2.13 -0.19
N LEU A 167 11.27 -3.12 -0.58
CA LEU A 167 11.56 -4.54 -0.36
C LEU A 167 12.83 -5.01 -1.09
N GLN A 168 13.22 -4.34 -2.18
CA GLN A 168 14.41 -4.67 -2.97
C GLN A 168 15.61 -3.78 -2.62
N ALA A 169 15.38 -2.48 -2.43
CA ALA A 169 16.44 -1.48 -2.24
C ALA A 169 16.96 -1.45 -0.81
N ASP A 170 16.06 -1.50 0.19
CA ASP A 170 16.45 -1.44 1.61
C ASP A 170 15.37 -2.07 2.51
N TRP A 171 15.58 -3.34 2.86
CA TRP A 171 14.69 -4.09 3.75
C TRP A 171 14.56 -3.46 5.15
N SER A 172 15.57 -2.73 5.63
CA SER A 172 15.53 -2.14 6.98
C SER A 172 14.42 -1.08 7.12
N VAL A 173 14.20 -0.30 6.06
CA VAL A 173 13.16 0.74 5.98
C VAL A 173 11.76 0.10 6.06
N ILE A 174 11.53 -0.98 5.31
CA ILE A 174 10.21 -1.60 5.22
C ILE A 174 9.92 -2.58 6.37
N SER A 175 10.94 -3.23 6.95
CA SER A 175 10.75 -4.23 8.01
C SER A 175 10.22 -3.62 9.31
N THR A 176 10.71 -2.44 9.70
CA THR A 176 10.19 -1.71 10.87
C THR A 176 8.74 -1.31 10.66
N LEU A 177 8.42 -0.77 9.48
CA LEU A 177 7.05 -0.39 9.14
C LEU A 177 6.12 -1.60 9.06
N THR A 178 6.58 -2.71 8.48
CA THR A 178 5.81 -3.95 8.39
C THR A 178 5.47 -4.50 9.76
N ARG A 179 6.41 -4.41 10.72
CA ARG A 179 6.16 -4.78 12.11
C ARG A 179 5.09 -3.88 12.74
N ASP A 180 5.24 -2.56 12.63
CA ASP A 180 4.25 -1.59 13.13
C ASP A 180 2.84 -1.82 12.53
N VAL A 181 2.78 -2.09 11.22
CA VAL A 181 1.54 -2.42 10.52
C VAL A 181 0.92 -3.71 11.05
N THR A 182 1.74 -4.74 11.29
CA THR A 182 1.28 -6.05 11.78
C THR A 182 0.76 -5.96 13.21
N ASP A 183 1.48 -5.23 14.07
CA ASP A 183 1.23 -5.21 15.52
C ASP A 183 0.15 -4.17 15.89
N ARG A 184 0.08 -3.02 15.20
CA ARG A 184 -0.84 -1.93 15.53
C ARG A 184 -2.01 -1.81 14.57
N ILE A 185 -1.75 -1.79 13.26
CA ILE A 185 -2.75 -1.33 12.28
C ILE A 185 -3.66 -2.47 11.84
N LYS A 186 -3.08 -3.66 11.61
CA LYS A 186 -3.81 -4.84 11.12
C LYS A 186 -4.90 -5.33 12.09
N PRO A 187 -4.69 -5.38 13.42
CA PRO A 187 -5.76 -5.72 14.37
C PRO A 187 -6.92 -4.73 14.32
N ARG A 188 -6.62 -3.42 14.33
CA ARG A 188 -7.62 -2.36 14.21
C ARG A 188 -8.40 -2.45 12.90
N LEU A 189 -7.71 -2.75 11.79
CA LEU A 189 -8.33 -2.94 10.49
C LEU A 189 -9.24 -4.17 10.46
N ALA A 190 -8.91 -5.22 11.22
CA ALA A 190 -9.73 -6.42 11.37
C ALA A 190 -10.91 -6.25 12.34
N GLY A 191 -11.04 -5.08 12.99
CA GLY A 191 -12.04 -4.82 14.03
C GLY A 191 -11.71 -5.45 15.39
N GLU A 192 -10.46 -5.87 15.61
CA GLU A 192 -10.01 -6.38 16.91
C GLU A 192 -9.81 -5.19 17.87
N PRO A 193 -10.35 -5.25 19.11
CA PRO A 193 -10.13 -4.19 20.08
C PRO A 193 -8.63 -4.07 20.39
N PRO A 194 -8.09 -2.86 20.61
CA PRO A 194 -6.69 -2.69 20.97
C PRO A 194 -6.41 -3.49 22.25
N GLU A 195 -5.44 -4.40 22.18
CA GLU A 195 -5.01 -5.19 23.32
C GLU A 195 -4.55 -4.22 24.42
N ALA A 196 -5.26 -4.21 25.55
CA ALA A 196 -4.88 -3.37 26.68
C ALA A 196 -3.48 -3.79 27.12
N ALA A 197 -2.54 -2.84 27.13
CA ALA A 197 -1.20 -3.09 27.64
C ALA A 197 -1.29 -3.75 29.03
N PRO A 198 -0.47 -4.78 29.32
CA PRO A 198 -0.52 -5.45 30.62
C PRO A 198 -0.32 -4.39 31.70
N ALA A 199 -1.31 -4.29 32.61
CA ALA A 199 -1.23 -3.40 33.75
C ALA A 199 0.05 -3.73 34.51
N LEU A 200 1.04 -2.84 34.42
CA LEU A 200 2.20 -2.89 35.30
C LEU A 200 1.65 -2.85 36.72
N MET A 201 1.80 -3.97 37.44
CA MET A 201 1.53 -4.03 38.87
C MET A 201 2.29 -2.89 39.53
N GLN A 202 1.56 -1.84 39.92
CA GLN A 202 2.05 -0.91 40.92
C GLN A 202 2.08 -1.69 42.22
N THR A 203 3.27 -2.18 42.57
CA THR A 203 3.54 -2.67 43.92
C THR A 203 3.48 -1.48 44.86
N ALA A 204 2.56 -1.57 45.82
CA ALA A 204 2.40 -0.65 46.94
C ALA A 204 3.61 -0.68 47.88
#